data_AF-A0A8T0QFB0-F1
#
_entry.id   AF-A0A8T0QFB0-F1
#
_cell.length_a   1.000
_cell.length_b   1.000
_cell.length_c   1.000
_cell.angle_alpha   90.00
_cell.angle_beta   90.00
_cell.angle_gamma   90.00
#
_symmetry.space_group_name_H-M   'P 1'
#
loop_
_entity.id
_entity.type
_entity.pdbx_description
1 polymer ?
#
loop_
_entity_poly.entity_id
_entity_poly.type
_entity_poly.pdbx_seq_one_letter_code
_entity_poly.pdbx_strand_id
1 'polypeptide(L)'
;MEVMWGMQRLMHRLVPWEKSEPPKEDRVPMSQGPQMLLSHHGFHVKPEMINEEIVVAALALFKYDAAKKEEYPALRRIGRFLKDVSSIDCKNWCALKLATAFKIICTHEIGDSDEMLSKDLQLKLLEDADGYKDLIDRPHCMTTYRRLVSTHRVCTQSMGILASLVKKAKAHEADLYSRRMKARAALRSLFGTSLKRSLWWVRGVSVRATRRRRRRRL
;
A
#
# COMPACT_ATOMS: atom_id res chain seq x y z
N MET A 1 -5.22 6.15 -17.09
CA MET A 1 -4.91 4.82 -17.66
C MET A 1 -5.05 3.70 -16.63
N GLU A 2 -4.68 3.90 -15.35
CA GLU A 2 -4.77 2.86 -14.28
C GLU A 2 -6.17 2.26 -14.04
N VAL A 3 -7.25 3.06 -14.14
CA VAL A 3 -8.63 2.58 -13.93
C VAL A 3 -9.03 1.49 -14.94
N MET A 4 -8.61 1.66 -16.21
CA MET A 4 -8.91 0.73 -17.30
C MET A 4 -8.22 -0.63 -17.08
N TRP A 5 -6.98 -0.60 -16.58
CA TRP A 5 -6.21 -1.80 -16.22
C TRP A 5 -6.75 -2.48 -14.96
N GLY A 6 -7.15 -1.70 -13.95
CA GLY A 6 -7.82 -2.22 -12.76
C GLY A 6 -9.11 -2.95 -13.11
N MET A 7 -9.90 -2.39 -14.03
CA MET A 7 -11.08 -3.05 -14.59
C MET A 7 -10.72 -4.34 -15.34
N GLN A 8 -9.78 -4.31 -16.29
CA GLN A 8 -9.32 -5.51 -17.01
C GLN A 8 -8.85 -6.64 -16.08
N ARG A 9 -8.16 -6.32 -14.99
CA ARG A 9 -7.71 -7.31 -14.01
C ARG A 9 -8.89 -7.92 -13.23
N LEU A 10 -9.96 -7.16 -13.01
CA LEU A 10 -11.17 -7.59 -12.31
C LEU A 10 -12.26 -8.13 -13.24
N MET A 11 -12.07 -8.09 -14.57
CA MET A 11 -13.06 -8.54 -15.56
C MET A 11 -13.54 -9.98 -15.30
N HIS A 12 -12.62 -10.89 -14.96
CA HIS A 12 -12.97 -12.28 -14.63
C HIS A 12 -13.92 -12.43 -13.43
N ARG A 13 -14.01 -11.41 -12.56
CA ARG A 13 -14.98 -11.34 -11.44
C ARG A 13 -16.27 -10.60 -11.82
N LEU A 14 -16.19 -9.62 -12.70
CA LEU A 14 -17.35 -8.82 -13.15
C LEU A 14 -18.15 -9.53 -14.23
N VAL A 15 -17.50 -10.37 -15.04
CA VAL A 15 -18.08 -11.15 -16.14
C VAL A 15 -17.58 -12.60 -16.03
N PRO A 16 -18.32 -13.50 -15.35
CA PRO A 16 -17.86 -14.87 -15.04
C PRO A 16 -17.58 -15.75 -16.27
N TRP A 17 -18.17 -15.40 -17.42
CA TRP A 17 -18.01 -16.16 -18.67
C TRP A 17 -16.72 -15.80 -19.43
N GLU A 18 -16.07 -14.70 -19.05
CA GLU A 18 -14.88 -14.18 -19.70
C GLU A 18 -13.61 -14.72 -19.01
N LYS A 19 -13.01 -15.75 -19.60
CA LYS A 19 -11.86 -16.49 -19.05
C LYS A 19 -10.48 -15.92 -19.45
N SER A 20 -10.43 -14.70 -19.97
CA SER A 20 -9.18 -14.12 -20.45
C SER A 20 -8.31 -13.65 -19.29
N GLU A 21 -7.43 -14.52 -18.80
CA GLU A 21 -6.25 -14.03 -18.10
C GLU A 21 -5.37 -13.28 -19.11
N PRO A 22 -4.94 -12.04 -18.85
CA PRO A 22 -4.06 -11.32 -19.77
C PRO A 22 -2.75 -12.11 -20.00
N PRO A 23 -2.08 -11.96 -21.16
CA PRO A 23 -0.76 -12.55 -21.42
C PRO A 23 0.24 -12.22 -20.31
N LYS A 24 1.18 -13.12 -19.99
CA LYS A 24 2.15 -12.92 -18.89
C LYS A 24 2.99 -11.64 -19.06
N GLU A 25 3.22 -11.19 -20.28
CA GLU A 25 3.87 -9.89 -20.58
C GLU A 25 3.00 -8.68 -20.23
N ASP A 26 1.67 -8.80 -20.29
CA ASP A 26 0.70 -7.73 -19.99
C ASP A 26 0.23 -7.75 -18.52
N ARG A 27 0.66 -8.76 -17.73
CA ARG A 27 0.35 -8.90 -16.30
C ARG A 27 1.15 -7.97 -15.39
N VAL A 28 2.07 -7.18 -15.93
CA VAL A 28 2.85 -6.23 -15.13
C VAL A 28 1.92 -5.08 -14.72
N PRO A 29 1.66 -4.85 -13.43
CA PRO A 29 0.88 -3.70 -13.05
C PRO A 29 1.80 -2.47 -13.17
N MET A 30 1.68 -1.75 -14.28
CA MET A 30 2.06 -0.32 -14.35
C MET A 30 1.09 0.55 -13.52
N SER A 31 0.54 0.03 -12.41
CA SER A 31 -0.20 0.84 -11.46
C SER A 31 0.78 1.35 -10.41
N GLN A 32 1.17 2.61 -10.53
CA GLN A 32 2.01 3.29 -9.56
C GLN A 32 1.25 3.48 -8.23
N GLY A 33 -0.09 3.58 -8.28
CA GLY A 33 -0.95 3.79 -7.11
C GLY A 33 -0.68 2.83 -5.93
N PRO A 34 -0.84 1.50 -6.09
CA PRO A 34 -0.55 0.54 -5.04
C PRO A 34 0.91 0.60 -4.56
N GLN A 35 1.87 0.80 -5.48
CA GLN A 35 3.29 0.89 -5.10
C GLN A 35 3.58 2.14 -4.24
N MET A 36 2.99 3.28 -4.58
CA MET A 36 3.09 4.52 -3.81
C MET A 36 2.46 4.36 -2.43
N LEU A 37 1.26 3.78 -2.36
CA LEU A 37 0.59 3.50 -1.09
C LEU A 37 1.42 2.57 -0.20
N LEU A 38 1.91 1.46 -0.76
CA LEU A 38 2.76 0.52 -0.04
C LEU A 38 4.04 1.20 0.47
N SER A 39 4.68 2.03 -0.35
CA SER A 39 5.88 2.77 0.03
C SER A 39 5.63 3.79 1.14
N HIS A 40 4.47 4.47 1.12
CA HIS A 40 4.04 5.36 2.20
C HIS A 40 3.93 4.63 3.54
N HIS A 41 3.54 3.36 3.52
CA HIS A 41 3.48 2.48 4.69
C HIS A 41 4.77 1.68 4.95
N GLY A 42 5.88 2.02 4.28
CA GLY A 42 7.21 1.40 4.49
C GLY A 42 7.45 0.09 3.72
N PHE A 43 6.53 -0.31 2.84
CA PHE A 43 6.65 -1.52 2.03
C PHE A 43 7.22 -1.21 0.65
N HIS A 44 8.54 -1.34 0.51
CA HIS A 44 9.21 -1.21 -0.78
C HIS A 44 9.12 -2.51 -1.58
N VAL A 45 8.31 -2.48 -2.64
CA VAL A 45 8.08 -3.59 -3.59
C VAL A 45 8.30 -3.12 -5.03
N LYS A 46 8.78 -4.01 -5.87
CA LYS A 46 8.82 -3.79 -7.32
C LYS A 46 7.45 -4.10 -7.94
N PRO A 47 7.09 -3.49 -9.09
CA PRO A 47 5.80 -3.74 -9.74
C PRO A 47 5.51 -5.23 -10.00
N GLU A 48 6.54 -6.00 -10.37
CA GLU A 48 6.42 -7.42 -10.71
C GLU A 48 6.07 -8.31 -9.49
N MET A 49 6.23 -7.78 -8.28
CA MET A 49 5.90 -8.46 -7.03
C MET A 49 4.44 -8.25 -6.61
N ILE A 50 3.72 -7.29 -7.22
CA ILE A 50 2.38 -6.91 -6.80
C ILE A 50 1.35 -7.92 -7.35
N ASN A 51 0.92 -8.83 -6.48
CA ASN A 51 -0.13 -9.80 -6.77
C ASN A 51 -1.52 -9.32 -6.28
N GLU A 52 -2.56 -10.13 -6.48
CA GLU A 52 -3.93 -9.77 -6.05
C GLU A 52 -4.06 -9.64 -4.53
N GLU A 53 -3.45 -10.56 -3.77
CA GLU A 53 -3.49 -10.55 -2.30
C GLU A 53 -2.88 -9.26 -1.73
N ILE A 54 -1.76 -8.81 -2.29
CA ILE A 54 -1.12 -7.54 -1.94
C ILE A 54 -2.05 -6.36 -2.24
N VAL A 55 -2.77 -6.38 -3.38
CA VAL A 55 -3.71 -5.31 -3.74
C VAL A 55 -4.90 -5.26 -2.76
N VAL A 56 -5.46 -6.41 -2.39
CA VAL A 56 -6.57 -6.48 -1.41
C VAL A 56 -6.14 -5.97 -0.04
N ALA A 57 -4.95 -6.38 0.44
CA ALA A 57 -4.39 -5.88 1.69
C ALA A 57 -4.10 -4.37 1.63
N ALA A 58 -3.57 -3.87 0.52
CA ALA A 58 -3.33 -2.44 0.30
C ALA A 58 -4.63 -1.63 0.28
N LEU A 59 -5.73 -2.17 -0.26
CA LEU A 59 -7.03 -1.51 -0.24
C LEU A 59 -7.54 -1.26 1.18
N ALA A 60 -7.28 -2.18 2.12
CA ALA A 60 -7.63 -1.97 3.53
C ALA A 60 -6.86 -0.80 4.15
N LEU A 61 -5.56 -0.66 3.84
CA LEU A 61 -4.74 0.50 4.25
C LEU A 61 -5.29 1.81 3.66
N PHE A 62 -5.65 1.79 2.37
CA PHE A 62 -6.24 2.96 1.71
C PHE A 62 -7.53 3.42 2.40
N LYS A 63 -8.43 2.48 2.71
CA LYS A 63 -9.69 2.79 3.42
C LYS A 63 -9.43 3.38 4.81
N TYR A 64 -8.41 2.89 5.52
CA TYR A 64 -8.01 3.45 6.80
C TYR A 64 -7.48 4.90 6.66
N ASP A 65 -6.59 5.15 5.70
CA ASP A 65 -6.05 6.50 5.46
C ASP A 65 -7.17 7.48 5.07
N ALA A 66 -8.13 7.04 4.26
CA ALA A 66 -9.30 7.81 3.88
C ALA A 66 -10.19 8.15 5.10
N ALA A 67 -10.55 7.17 5.92
CA ALA A 67 -11.36 7.38 7.12
C ALA A 67 -10.66 8.33 8.11
N LYS A 68 -9.34 8.17 8.31
CA LYS A 68 -8.55 9.07 9.14
C LYS A 68 -8.60 10.50 8.61
N LYS A 69 -8.49 10.70 7.29
CA LYS A 69 -8.50 12.02 6.66
C LYS A 69 -9.87 12.70 6.74
N GLU A 70 -10.96 11.94 6.61
CA GLU A 70 -12.33 12.45 6.74
C GLU A 70 -12.65 12.95 8.15
N GLU A 71 -12.32 12.16 9.16
CA GLU A 71 -12.72 12.43 10.56
C GLU A 71 -11.78 13.44 11.25
N TYR A 72 -10.53 13.56 10.78
CA TYR A 72 -9.52 14.37 11.45
C TYR A 72 -9.87 15.85 11.61
N PRO A 73 -10.42 16.56 10.60
CA PRO A 73 -10.79 17.97 10.76
C PRO A 73 -11.84 18.19 11.84
N ALA A 74 -12.85 17.32 11.93
CA ALA A 74 -13.89 17.42 12.95
C ALA A 74 -13.31 17.19 14.35
N LEU A 75 -12.54 16.11 14.52
CA LEU A 75 -11.84 15.80 15.78
C LEU A 75 -10.86 16.90 16.19
N ARG A 76 -10.16 17.53 15.23
CA ARG A 76 -9.25 18.64 15.49
C ARG A 76 -9.99 19.88 15.99
N ARG A 77 -11.19 20.14 15.49
CA ARG A 77 -12.01 21.29 15.92
C ARG A 77 -12.44 21.15 17.36
N ILE A 78 -12.98 20.00 17.74
CA ILE A 78 -13.40 19.72 19.12
C ILE A 78 -12.19 19.49 20.04
N GLY A 79 -11.07 19.01 19.51
CA GLY A 79 -9.82 18.81 20.25
C GLY A 79 -9.27 20.08 20.91
N ARG A 80 -9.67 21.27 20.43
CA ARG A 80 -9.33 22.55 21.08
C ARG A 80 -9.84 22.63 22.52
N PHE A 81 -11.01 22.04 22.80
CA PHE A 81 -11.57 21.99 24.14
C PHE A 81 -10.72 21.19 25.13
N LEU A 82 -9.87 20.26 24.66
CA LEU A 82 -8.93 19.56 25.53
C LEU A 82 -7.94 20.52 26.19
N LYS A 83 -7.57 21.59 25.48
CA LYS A 83 -6.72 22.64 26.04
C LYS A 83 -7.52 23.54 26.98
N ASP A 84 -8.74 23.92 26.57
CA ASP A 84 -9.53 24.92 27.29
C ASP A 84 -10.10 24.38 28.60
N VAL A 85 -10.53 23.12 28.63
CA VAL A 85 -11.12 22.48 29.81
C VAL A 85 -10.04 21.75 30.62
N SER A 86 -9.23 20.92 29.97
CA SER A 86 -8.28 20.04 30.66
C SER A 86 -6.82 20.49 30.62
N SER A 87 -6.50 21.65 30.03
CA SER A 87 -5.11 22.10 29.84
C SER A 87 -4.20 21.06 29.14
N ILE A 88 -4.77 20.25 28.24
CA ILE A 88 -4.04 19.21 27.48
C ILE A 88 -3.72 19.75 26.07
N ASP A 89 -2.43 19.83 25.72
CA ASP A 89 -2.03 20.15 24.34
C ASP A 89 -2.12 18.91 23.43
N CYS A 90 -3.08 18.94 22.51
CA CYS A 90 -3.34 17.86 21.56
C CYS A 90 -2.83 18.16 20.14
N LYS A 91 -2.02 19.21 19.91
CA LYS A 91 -1.60 19.64 18.55
C LYS A 91 -0.93 18.53 17.72
N ASN A 92 -0.22 17.62 18.38
CA ASN A 92 0.54 16.55 17.75
C ASN A 92 -0.21 15.20 17.77
N TRP A 93 -1.47 15.18 18.17
CA TRP A 93 -2.22 13.94 18.30
C TRP A 93 -2.80 13.50 16.95
N CYS A 94 -2.79 12.18 16.74
CA CYS A 94 -3.47 11.56 15.61
C CYS A 94 -4.98 11.46 15.85
N ALA A 95 -5.76 11.26 14.78
CA ALA A 95 -7.22 11.12 14.86
C ALA A 95 -7.66 10.06 15.89
N LEU A 96 -7.00 8.91 15.90
CA LEU A 96 -7.31 7.84 16.84
C LEU A 96 -7.10 8.30 18.28
N LYS A 97 -6.00 9.01 18.58
CA LYS A 97 -5.69 9.48 19.94
C LYS A 97 -6.67 10.53 20.44
N LEU A 98 -7.09 11.43 19.56
CA LEU A 98 -8.18 12.35 19.84
C LEU A 98 -9.50 11.60 20.12
N ALA A 99 -9.86 10.64 19.27
CA ALA A 99 -11.10 9.88 19.42
C ALA A 99 -11.11 9.05 20.71
N THR A 100 -9.99 8.44 21.11
CA THR A 100 -9.87 7.72 22.39
C THR A 100 -10.08 8.65 23.59
N ALA A 101 -9.52 9.86 23.56
CA ALA A 101 -9.75 10.83 24.63
C ALA A 101 -11.23 11.24 24.74
N PHE A 102 -11.87 11.52 23.61
CA PHE A 102 -13.30 11.83 23.60
C PHE A 102 -14.17 10.64 23.98
N LYS A 103 -13.76 9.39 23.72
CA LYS A 103 -14.43 8.22 24.26
C LYS A 103 -14.43 8.25 25.79
N ILE A 104 -13.28 8.49 26.43
CA ILE A 104 -13.18 8.53 27.90
C ILE A 104 -14.09 9.63 28.46
N ILE A 105 -14.07 10.82 27.85
CA ILE A 105 -14.93 11.94 28.24
C ILE A 105 -16.43 11.61 28.07
N CYS A 106 -16.80 10.89 27.01
CA CYS A 106 -18.21 10.60 26.71
C CYS A 106 -18.77 9.43 27.55
N THR A 107 -17.93 8.47 27.93
CA THR A 107 -18.36 7.27 28.67
C THR A 107 -18.06 7.32 30.15
N HIS A 108 -17.22 8.26 30.61
CA HIS A 108 -16.70 8.31 31.98
C HIS A 108 -16.03 6.98 32.39
N GLU A 109 -15.37 6.32 31.43
CA GLU A 109 -14.80 4.99 31.62
C GLU A 109 -13.47 4.87 30.87
N ILE A 110 -12.47 4.31 31.55
CA ILE A 110 -11.20 3.90 30.98
C ILE A 110 -11.30 2.42 30.61
N GLY A 111 -11.07 2.09 29.35
CA GLY A 111 -11.05 0.72 28.87
C GLY A 111 -9.63 0.21 28.68
N ASP A 112 -9.47 -1.11 28.66
CA ASP A 112 -8.17 -1.78 28.47
C ASP A 112 -7.49 -1.40 27.15
N SER A 113 -8.27 -1.03 26.12
CA SER A 113 -7.75 -0.62 24.81
C SER A 113 -7.22 0.82 24.77
N ASP A 114 -7.27 1.56 25.88
CA ASP A 114 -6.96 2.99 25.92
C ASP A 114 -5.47 3.29 26.22
N GLU A 115 -4.61 2.26 26.13
CA GLU A 115 -3.14 2.30 26.37
C GLU A 115 -2.39 3.39 25.57
N MET A 116 -2.99 3.89 24.48
CA MET A 116 -2.40 4.98 23.69
C MET A 116 -2.37 6.33 24.45
N LEU A 117 -3.10 6.44 25.55
CA LEU A 117 -3.03 7.56 26.50
C LEU A 117 -2.30 7.11 27.77
N SER A 118 -1.46 7.97 28.34
CA SER A 118 -0.86 7.69 29.65
C SER A 118 -1.94 7.67 30.73
N LYS A 119 -1.71 6.93 31.82
CA LYS A 119 -2.64 6.84 32.94
C LYS A 119 -3.01 8.21 33.50
N ASP A 120 -2.04 9.10 33.64
CA ASP A 120 -2.27 10.47 34.14
C ASP A 120 -3.21 11.27 33.21
N LEU A 121 -3.06 11.12 31.89
CA LEU A 121 -3.97 11.74 30.93
C LEU A 121 -5.37 11.14 31.00
N GLN A 122 -5.48 9.82 31.14
CA GLN A 122 -6.77 9.15 31.25
C GLN A 122 -7.54 9.60 32.50
N LEU A 123 -6.86 9.65 33.65
CA LEU A 123 -7.45 10.13 34.91
C LEU A 123 -7.89 11.59 34.80
N LYS A 124 -7.05 12.45 34.23
CA LYS A 124 -7.40 13.86 34.05
C LYS A 124 -8.62 14.06 33.14
N LEU A 125 -8.70 13.30 32.05
CA LEU A 125 -9.86 13.35 31.15
C LEU A 125 -11.15 12.87 31.84
N LEU A 126 -11.03 11.96 32.80
CA LEU A 126 -12.14 11.48 33.60
C LEU A 126 -12.62 12.54 34.60
N GLU A 127 -11.68 13.16 35.32
CA GLU A 127 -11.95 14.23 36.29
C GLU A 127 -12.63 15.42 35.64
N ASP A 128 -12.18 15.80 34.44
CA ASP A 128 -12.68 16.97 33.73
C ASP A 128 -13.89 16.67 32.82
N ALA A 129 -14.35 15.40 32.75
CA ALA A 129 -15.30 14.93 31.73
C ALA A 129 -16.61 15.73 31.68
N ASP A 130 -17.11 16.16 32.84
CA ASP A 130 -18.36 16.91 32.94
C ASP A 130 -18.25 18.32 32.36
N GLY A 131 -17.04 18.90 32.33
CA GLY A 131 -16.79 20.20 31.70
C GLY A 131 -17.03 20.22 30.18
N TYR A 132 -17.17 19.04 29.55
CA TYR A 132 -17.40 18.91 28.11
C TYR A 132 -18.88 18.76 27.72
N LYS A 133 -19.80 18.63 28.69
CA LYS A 133 -21.20 18.22 28.47
C LYS A 133 -21.91 19.00 27.36
N ASP A 134 -21.70 20.31 27.28
CA ASP A 134 -22.35 21.20 26.32
C ASP A 134 -21.43 21.64 25.17
N LEU A 135 -20.19 21.13 25.13
CA LEU A 135 -19.17 21.49 24.14
C LEU A 135 -19.07 20.47 23.00
N ILE A 136 -19.47 19.23 23.24
CA ILE A 136 -19.33 18.12 22.29
C ILE A 136 -20.63 17.34 22.11
N ASP A 137 -20.85 16.87 20.89
CA ASP A 137 -21.92 15.92 20.58
C ASP A 137 -21.46 14.49 20.92
N ARG A 138 -21.85 14.00 22.10
CA ARG A 138 -21.44 12.68 22.61
C ARG A 138 -21.77 11.53 21.65
N PRO A 139 -23.01 11.39 21.12
CA PRO A 139 -23.34 10.40 20.08
C PRO A 139 -22.39 10.41 18.87
N HIS A 140 -22.05 11.59 18.36
CA HIS A 140 -21.15 11.72 17.22
C HIS A 140 -19.72 11.30 17.57
N CYS A 141 -19.19 11.77 18.71
CA CYS A 141 -17.87 11.36 19.21
C CYS A 141 -17.75 9.84 19.33
N MET A 142 -18.77 9.17 19.89
CA MET A 142 -18.78 7.72 20.04
C MET A 142 -18.87 6.98 18.70
N THR A 143 -19.63 7.51 17.74
CA THR A 143 -19.71 6.95 16.39
C THR A 143 -18.37 7.03 15.67
N THR A 144 -17.73 8.21 15.71
CA THR A 144 -16.39 8.43 15.14
C THR A 144 -15.34 7.53 15.82
N TYR A 145 -15.38 7.38 17.14
CA TYR A 145 -14.49 6.45 17.86
C TYR A 145 -14.64 5.01 17.37
N ARG A 146 -15.86 4.48 17.31
CA ARG A 146 -16.12 3.10 16.84
C ARG A 146 -15.63 2.89 15.40
N ARG A 147 -15.86 3.87 14.51
CA ARG A 147 -15.38 3.84 13.12
C ARG A 147 -13.85 3.83 13.04
N LEU A 148 -13.16 4.66 13.83
CA LEU A 148 -11.70 4.72 13.84
C LEU A 148 -11.05 3.49 14.47
N VAL A 149 -11.60 2.95 15.56
CA VAL A 149 -11.05 1.74 16.20
C VAL A 149 -11.25 0.51 15.31
N SER A 150 -12.43 0.33 14.72
CA SER A 150 -12.70 -0.79 13.81
C SER A 150 -11.77 -0.75 12.59
N THR A 151 -11.63 0.42 11.95
CA THR A 151 -10.73 0.57 10.80
C THR A 151 -9.26 0.44 11.19
N HIS A 152 -8.84 0.95 12.35
CA HIS A 152 -7.48 0.75 12.87
C HIS A 152 -7.16 -0.73 13.09
N ARG A 153 -8.06 -1.49 13.72
CA ARG A 153 -7.88 -2.93 13.94
C ARG A 153 -7.68 -3.68 12.63
N VAL A 154 -8.53 -3.39 11.63
CA VAL A 154 -8.42 -3.97 10.28
C VAL A 154 -7.10 -3.56 9.62
N CYS A 155 -6.67 -2.31 9.79
CA CYS A 155 -5.40 -1.79 9.28
C CYS A 155 -4.20 -2.53 9.87
N THR A 156 -4.14 -2.69 11.20
CA THR A 156 -3.06 -3.41 11.89
C THR A 156 -2.97 -4.87 11.44
N GLN A 157 -4.11 -5.55 11.29
CA GLN A 157 -4.15 -6.91 10.75
C GLN A 157 -3.65 -6.96 9.31
N SER A 158 -4.12 -6.03 8.47
CA SER A 158 -3.73 -5.92 7.07
C SER A 158 -2.25 -5.63 6.90
N MET A 159 -1.64 -4.80 7.76
CA MET A 159 -0.20 -4.56 7.79
C MET A 159 0.58 -5.85 8.04
N GLY A 160 0.15 -6.68 9.01
CA GLY A 160 0.79 -7.96 9.30
C GLY A 160 0.70 -8.94 8.12
N ILE A 161 -0.49 -9.06 7.52
CA ILE A 161 -0.71 -9.87 6.31
C ILE A 161 0.20 -9.37 5.19
N LEU A 162 0.20 -8.07 4.93
CA LEU A 162 0.98 -7.45 3.87
C LEU A 162 2.49 -7.66 4.07
N ALA A 163 3.00 -7.54 5.30
CA ALA A 163 4.39 -7.83 5.60
C ALA A 163 4.77 -9.27 5.23
N SER A 164 3.89 -10.23 5.54
CA SER A 164 4.10 -11.64 5.19
C SER A 164 4.08 -11.87 3.67
N LEU A 165 3.16 -11.22 2.95
CA LEU A 165 3.02 -11.32 1.50
C LEU A 165 4.22 -10.70 0.78
N VAL A 166 4.65 -9.52 1.21
CA VAL A 166 5.83 -8.84 0.68
C VAL A 166 7.08 -9.69 0.89
N LYS A 167 7.24 -10.30 2.08
CA LYS A 167 8.36 -11.22 2.35
C LYS A 167 8.35 -12.42 1.39
N LYS A 168 7.20 -13.06 1.19
CA LYS A 168 7.05 -14.18 0.23
C LYS A 168 7.37 -13.74 -1.20
N ALA A 169 6.86 -12.59 -1.62
CA ALA A 169 7.11 -12.06 -2.95
C ALA A 169 8.60 -11.76 -3.19
N LYS A 170 9.31 -11.21 -2.20
CA LYS A 170 10.77 -10.97 -2.29
C LYS A 170 11.55 -12.27 -2.43
N ALA A 171 11.21 -13.29 -1.66
CA ALA A 171 11.86 -14.60 -1.74
C ALA A 171 11.64 -15.25 -3.11
N HIS A 172 10.41 -15.24 -3.60
CA HIS A 172 10.08 -15.77 -4.93
C HIS A 172 10.82 -15.01 -6.06
N GLU A 173 10.93 -13.69 -5.97
CA GLU A 173 11.68 -12.89 -6.94
C GLU A 173 13.18 -13.24 -6.94
N ALA A 174 13.78 -13.42 -5.75
CA ALA A 174 15.18 -13.81 -5.60
C ALA A 174 15.45 -15.21 -6.17
N ASP A 175 14.52 -16.15 -5.97
CA ASP A 175 14.60 -17.50 -6.55
C ASP A 175 14.52 -17.47 -8.08
N LEU A 176 13.57 -16.69 -8.64
CA LEU A 176 13.46 -16.49 -10.08
C LEU A 176 14.73 -15.87 -10.67
N TYR A 177 15.30 -14.88 -10.01
CA TYR A 177 16.56 -14.26 -10.41
C TYR A 177 17.69 -15.30 -10.43
N SER A 178 17.82 -16.10 -9.38
CA SER A 178 18.81 -17.17 -9.27
C SER A 178 18.67 -18.22 -10.38
N ARG A 179 17.43 -18.66 -10.67
CA ARG A 179 17.14 -19.60 -11.77
C ARG A 179 17.51 -19.01 -13.13
N ARG A 180 17.17 -17.73 -13.38
CA ARG A 180 17.54 -17.02 -14.62
C ARG A 180 19.06 -16.91 -14.79
N MET A 181 19.79 -16.65 -13.70
CA MET A 181 21.26 -16.59 -13.73
C MET A 181 21.88 -17.95 -14.05
N LYS A 182 21.40 -19.03 -13.43
CA LYS A 182 21.83 -20.40 -13.74
C LYS A 182 21.55 -20.78 -15.19
N ALA A 183 20.34 -20.49 -15.70
CA ALA A 183 19.98 -20.73 -17.09
C ALA A 183 20.87 -19.95 -18.08
N ARG A 184 21.15 -18.66 -17.79
CA ARG A 184 22.07 -17.85 -18.60
C ARG A 184 23.50 -18.38 -18.59
N ALA A 185 23.97 -18.89 -17.45
CA ALA A 185 25.29 -19.51 -17.34
C ALA A 185 25.37 -20.80 -18.18
N ALA A 186 24.35 -21.66 -18.09
CA ALA A 186 24.25 -22.89 -18.88
C ALA A 186 24.18 -22.62 -20.39
N LEU A 187 23.41 -21.60 -20.81
CA LEU A 187 23.39 -21.19 -22.22
C LEU A 187 24.77 -20.68 -22.69
N ARG A 188 25.49 -19.92 -21.85
CA ARG A 188 26.85 -19.48 -22.20
C ARG A 188 27.84 -20.63 -22.29
N SER A 189 27.73 -21.65 -21.45
CA SER A 189 28.61 -22.83 -21.51
C SER A 189 28.29 -23.72 -22.71
N LEU A 190 27.01 -23.85 -23.09
CA LEU A 190 26.58 -24.66 -24.24
C LEU A 190 26.93 -24.00 -25.59
N PHE A 191 26.79 -22.69 -25.70
CA PHE A 191 27.00 -21.98 -26.97
C PHE A 191 28.38 -21.30 -27.07
N GLY A 192 29.18 -21.27 -26.00
CA GLY A 192 30.44 -20.53 -25.95
C GLY A 192 30.29 -19.06 -26.38
N THR A 193 31.40 -18.37 -26.66
CA THR A 193 31.39 -17.03 -27.29
C THR A 193 30.81 -17.02 -28.72
N SER A 194 30.28 -18.13 -29.22
CA SER A 194 29.85 -18.33 -30.61
C SER A 194 28.65 -17.45 -31.00
N LEU A 195 27.77 -17.09 -30.05
CA LEU A 195 26.65 -16.17 -30.35
C LEU A 195 27.10 -14.73 -30.68
N LYS A 196 28.30 -14.31 -30.25
CA LYS A 196 28.87 -13.02 -30.71
C LYS A 196 29.33 -13.10 -32.17
N ARG A 197 29.73 -14.27 -32.67
CA ARG A 197 30.17 -14.46 -34.06
C ARG A 197 28.99 -14.54 -35.04
N SER A 198 27.84 -15.10 -34.64
CA SER A 198 26.67 -15.17 -35.52
C SER A 198 25.98 -13.81 -35.72
N LEU A 199 25.87 -12.96 -34.68
CA LEU A 199 25.37 -11.58 -34.87
C LEU A 199 26.34 -10.69 -35.69
N TRP A 200 27.65 -10.92 -35.59
CA TRP A 200 28.65 -10.27 -36.45
C TRP A 200 28.64 -10.81 -37.88
N TRP A 201 28.36 -12.11 -38.09
CA TRP A 201 28.21 -12.67 -39.43
C TRP A 201 26.95 -12.15 -40.14
N VAL A 202 25.81 -12.05 -39.44
CA VAL A 202 24.58 -11.48 -40.01
C VAL A 202 24.75 -10.00 -40.37
N ARG A 203 25.48 -9.22 -39.56
CA ARG A 203 25.83 -7.81 -39.91
C ARG A 203 26.93 -7.70 -40.97
N GLY A 204 27.90 -8.63 -41.00
CA GLY A 204 29.03 -8.62 -41.95
C GLY A 204 28.69 -9.12 -43.36
N VAL A 205 27.65 -9.94 -43.51
CA VAL A 205 27.10 -10.35 -44.82
C VAL A 205 26.26 -9.22 -45.43
N SER A 206 25.52 -8.47 -44.61
CA SER A 206 24.72 -7.32 -45.08
C SER A 206 25.57 -6.19 -45.67
N VAL A 207 26.75 -5.91 -45.11
CA VAL A 207 27.65 -4.85 -45.59
C VAL A 207 28.41 -5.24 -46.88
N ARG A 208 28.70 -6.54 -47.07
CA ARG A 208 29.36 -7.02 -48.30
C ARG A 208 28.39 -7.14 -49.49
N ALA A 209 27.11 -7.44 -49.24
CA ALA A 209 26.08 -7.45 -50.29
C ALA A 209 25.75 -6.05 -50.83
N THR A 210 25.82 -5.01 -49.99
CA THR A 210 25.59 -3.61 -50.42
C THR A 210 26.77 -3.01 -51.19
N ARG A 211 28.02 -3.40 -50.91
CA ARG A 211 29.19 -2.91 -51.67
C ARG A 211 29.31 -3.50 -53.08
N ARG A 212 28.84 -4.73 -53.34
CA ARG A 212 28.88 -5.33 -54.69
C ARG A 212 27.82 -4.79 -55.65
N ARG A 213 26.70 -4.22 -55.17
CA ARG A 213 25.68 -3.59 -56.03
C ARG A 213 26.03 -2.17 -56.48
N ARG A 214 26.93 -1.44 -55.79
CA ARG A 214 27.37 -0.09 -56.18
C ARG A 214 28.50 -0.04 -57.21
N ARG A 215 29.18 -1.17 -57.49
CA ARG A 215 30.27 -1.24 -58.51
C ARG A 215 29.83 -1.74 -59.90
N ARG A 216 28.55 -2.02 -60.12
CA ARG A 216 27.98 -2.38 -61.44
C ARG A 216 27.04 -1.30 -62.01
N ARG A 217 27.08 -0.08 -61.45
CA ARG A 217 26.35 1.10 -61.93
C ARG A 217 27.25 2.34 -61.93
N LEU A 218 28.44 2.19 -62.49
CA LEU A 218 29.28 3.26 -63.01
C LEU A 218 29.74 2.81 -64.39
#